data_AF-A0A7C1SBZ7-F1
#
_entry.id   AF-A0A7C1SBZ7-F1
#
_cell.length_a   1.000
_cell.length_b   1.000
_cell.length_c   1.000
_cell.angle_alpha   90.00
_cell.angle_beta   90.00
_cell.angle_gamma   90.00
#
_symmetry.space_group_name_H-M   'P 1'
#
loop_
_entity.id
_entity.type
_entity.pdbx_description
1 polymer ?
#
loop_
_entity_poly.entity_id
_entity_poly.type
_entity_poly.pdbx_seq_one_letter_code
_entity_poly.pdbx_strand_id
1 'polypeptide(L)'
;MSLIQTYENFSLKLRTEMVWDKELFSKLFEEMKTFCVESKDSSTIDRGVAAVFWNASWWVKQQIDGIEKFNSDYYINATTNLDHLAWTLFEKQERGGNDYEPI
;
A
#
# COMPACT_ATOMS: atom_id res chain seq x y z
N MET A 1 14.53 5.62 -4.53
CA MET A 1 13.71 5.86 -3.33
C MET A 1 13.12 4.53 -2.95
N SER A 2 13.22 4.11 -1.69
CA SER A 2 12.64 2.83 -1.25
C SER A 2 11.13 2.97 -1.04
N LEU A 3 10.39 1.86 -1.08
CA LEU A 3 8.96 1.81 -0.78
C LEU A 3 8.60 2.54 0.53
N ILE A 4 9.40 2.32 1.57
CA ILE A 4 9.23 2.97 2.88
C ILE A 4 9.37 4.49 2.75
N GLN A 5 10.41 4.98 2.06
CA GLN A 5 10.61 6.42 1.85
C GLN A 5 9.48 7.05 1.03
N THR A 6 8.98 6.35 0.02
CA THR A 6 7.85 6.84 -0.79
C THR A 6 6.58 6.95 0.04
N TYR A 7 6.29 5.94 0.88
CA TYR A 7 5.18 5.97 1.82
C TYR A 7 5.28 7.09 2.84
N GLU A 8 6.45 7.29 3.44
CA GLU A 8 6.70 8.36 4.43
C GLU A 8 6.51 9.74 3.80
N ASN A 9 7.04 9.96 2.60
CA ASN A 9 6.88 11.24 1.89
C ASN A 9 5.42 11.51 1.51
N PHE A 10 4.71 10.50 1.03
CA PHE A 10 3.28 10.62 0.71
C PHE A 10 2.47 10.95 1.96
N SER A 11 2.72 10.20 3.04
CA SER A 11 2.01 10.37 4.30
C SER A 11 2.29 11.72 4.95
N LEU A 12 3.53 12.21 4.85
CA LEU A 12 3.89 13.53 5.33
C LEU A 12 3.09 14.61 4.58
N LYS A 13 3.13 14.62 3.25
CA LYS A 13 2.40 15.59 2.42
C LYS A 13 0.90 15.58 2.70
N LEU A 14 0.30 14.39 2.71
CA LEU A 14 -1.14 14.27 2.96
C LEU A 14 -1.51 14.77 4.36
N ARG A 15 -0.69 14.48 5.39
CA ARG A 15 -0.95 14.91 6.77
C ARG A 15 -0.74 16.41 6.98
N THR A 16 0.35 16.98 6.46
CA THR A 16 0.76 18.36 6.79
C THR A 16 0.15 19.39 5.87
N GLU A 17 0.05 19.06 4.58
CA GLU A 17 -0.41 19.99 3.55
C GLU A 17 -1.88 19.74 3.17
N MET A 18 -2.48 18.63 3.62
CA MET A 18 -3.81 18.19 3.19
C MET A 18 -3.92 18.09 1.67
N VAL A 19 -2.81 17.77 1.00
CA VAL A 19 -2.71 17.62 -0.45
C VAL A 19 -2.58 16.15 -0.79
N TRP A 20 -3.48 15.67 -1.63
CA TRP A 20 -3.29 14.39 -2.30
C TRP A 20 -2.32 14.56 -3.47
N ASP A 21 -1.07 14.23 -3.25
CA ASP A 21 -0.06 14.18 -4.30
C ASP A 21 -0.30 12.93 -5.17
N LYS A 22 -0.99 13.11 -6.30
CA LYS A 22 -1.34 12.01 -7.21
C LYS A 22 -0.12 11.30 -7.79
N GLU A 23 0.96 12.03 -8.05
CA GLU A 23 2.18 11.47 -8.61
C GLU A 23 2.86 10.58 -7.57
N LEU A 24 3.00 11.09 -6.34
CA LEU A 24 3.63 10.35 -5.26
C LEU A 24 2.79 9.14 -4.81
N PHE A 25 1.46 9.26 -4.83
CA PHE A 25 0.56 8.12 -4.63
C PHE A 25 0.73 7.06 -5.72
N SER A 26 0.75 7.47 -6.99
CA SER A 26 0.91 6.53 -8.11
C SER A 26 2.24 5.78 -8.01
N LYS A 27 3.30 6.47 -7.58
CA LYS A 27 4.60 5.87 -7.32
C LYS A 27 4.56 4.88 -6.16
N LEU A 28 3.95 5.24 -5.02
CA LEU A 28 3.76 4.34 -3.88
C LEU A 28 3.02 3.06 -4.33
N PHE A 29 1.95 3.23 -5.08
CA PHE A 29 1.14 2.12 -5.57
C PHE A 29 1.94 1.16 -6.47
N GLU A 30 2.69 1.69 -7.44
CA GLU A 30 3.52 0.85 -8.31
C GLU A 30 4.68 0.19 -7.56
N GLU A 31 5.28 0.85 -6.56
CA GLU A 31 6.32 0.24 -5.72
C GLU A 31 5.76 -0.92 -4.87
N MET A 32 4.56 -0.78 -4.29
CA MET A 32 3.88 -1.86 -3.56
C MET A 32 3.51 -3.02 -4.49
N LYS A 33 2.98 -2.72 -5.68
CA LYS A 33 2.63 -3.72 -6.68
C LYS A 33 3.84 -4.48 -7.18
N THR A 34 4.94 -3.78 -7.47
CA THR A 34 6.23 -4.38 -7.85
C THR A 34 6.74 -5.29 -6.74
N PHE A 35 6.69 -4.84 -5.48
CA PHE A 35 7.08 -5.67 -4.34
C PHE A 35 6.26 -6.97 -4.28
N CYS A 36 4.94 -6.92 -4.48
CA CYS A 36 4.10 -8.12 -4.51
C CYS A 36 4.47 -9.12 -5.62
N VAL A 37 5.02 -8.64 -6.74
CA VAL A 37 5.46 -9.50 -7.86
C VAL A 37 6.83 -10.11 -7.55
N GLU A 38 7.75 -9.31 -7.04
CA GLU A 38 9.14 -9.71 -6.77
C GLU A 38 9.28 -10.55 -5.50
N SER A 39 8.39 -10.37 -4.51
CA SER A 39 8.43 -11.11 -3.24
C SER A 39 8.03 -12.58 -3.34
N LYS A 40 7.85 -13.13 -4.56
CA LYS A 40 7.42 -14.51 -4.80
C LYS A 40 8.34 -15.56 -4.17
N ASP A 41 9.63 -15.26 -4.05
CA ASP A 41 10.64 -16.24 -3.63
C ASP A 41 11.25 -15.92 -2.25
N SER A 42 10.77 -14.88 -1.57
CA SER A 42 11.26 -14.49 -0.26
C SER A 42 10.40 -15.09 0.85
N SER A 43 11.00 -15.96 1.67
CA SER A 43 10.36 -16.54 2.86
C SER A 43 10.17 -15.54 4.01
N THR A 44 10.69 -14.32 3.87
CA THR A 44 10.58 -13.28 4.90
C THR A 44 10.41 -11.90 4.29
N ILE A 45 9.37 -11.17 4.72
CA ILE A 45 9.18 -9.76 4.39
C ILE A 45 9.89 -8.92 5.44
N ASP A 46 10.59 -7.87 4.99
CA ASP A 46 11.14 -6.86 5.90
C ASP A 46 10.02 -6.23 6.76
N ARG A 47 10.28 -6.08 8.06
CA ARG A 47 9.28 -5.56 9.01
C ARG A 47 8.77 -4.16 8.63
N GLY A 48 9.64 -3.30 8.11
CA GLY A 48 9.27 -1.97 7.66
C GLY A 48 8.34 -2.03 6.46
N VAL A 49 8.63 -2.89 5.50
CA VAL A 49 7.75 -3.12 4.34
C VAL A 49 6.39 -3.69 4.78
N ALA A 50 6.38 -4.71 5.65
CA ALA A 50 5.13 -5.26 6.18
C ALA A 50 4.28 -4.18 6.87
N ALA A 51 4.92 -3.27 7.62
CA ALA A 51 4.24 -2.15 8.25
C ALA A 51 3.65 -1.16 7.24
N VAL A 52 4.31 -0.91 6.10
CA VAL A 52 3.74 -0.07 5.02
C VAL A 52 2.46 -0.71 4.48
N PHE A 53 2.50 -1.99 4.10
CA PHE A 53 1.32 -2.69 3.58
C PHE A 53 0.18 -2.75 4.59
N TRP A 54 0.48 -2.98 5.87
CA TRP A 54 -0.53 -3.04 6.91
C TRP A 54 -1.21 -1.68 7.16
N ASN A 55 -0.44 -0.59 7.14
CA ASN A 55 -0.95 0.71 7.57
C ASN A 55 -1.44 1.60 6.44
N ALA A 56 -0.97 1.42 5.20
CA ALA A 56 -1.19 2.37 4.12
C ALA A 56 -2.68 2.62 3.86
N SER A 57 -3.48 1.59 3.60
CA SER A 57 -4.90 1.75 3.27
C SER A 57 -5.70 2.41 4.40
N TRP A 58 -5.60 1.88 5.62
CA TRP A 58 -6.30 2.40 6.79
C TRP A 58 -5.92 3.84 7.10
N TRP A 59 -4.61 4.13 7.13
CA TRP A 59 -4.13 5.47 7.45
C TRP A 59 -4.59 6.48 6.39
N VAL A 60 -4.45 6.15 5.11
CA VAL A 60 -4.87 7.02 4.00
C VAL A 60 -6.38 7.27 4.05
N LYS A 61 -7.18 6.23 4.31
CA LYS A 61 -8.63 6.36 4.48
C LYS A 61 -9.00 7.32 5.61
N GLN A 62 -8.35 7.20 6.78
CA GLN A 62 -8.58 8.14 7.89
C GLN A 62 -8.28 9.60 7.52
N GLN A 63 -7.21 9.84 6.75
CA GLN A 63 -6.89 11.20 6.32
C GLN A 63 -7.92 11.73 5.32
N ILE A 64 -8.36 10.91 4.36
CA ILE A 64 -9.39 11.29 3.37
C ILE A 64 -10.72 11.61 4.07
N ASP A 65 -11.17 10.75 4.99
CA ASP A 65 -12.44 10.94 5.69
C ASP A 65 -12.46 12.24 6.52
N GLY A 66 -11.29 12.67 7.02
CA GLY A 66 -11.12 13.95 7.72
C GLY A 66 -11.04 15.17 6.81
N ILE A 67 -10.89 15.00 5.50
CA ILE A 67 -10.75 16.08 4.52
C ILE A 67 -11.92 16.00 3.52
N GLU A 68 -12.97 16.79 3.78
CA GLU A 68 -14.21 16.84 2.98
C GLU A 68 -13.97 16.98 1.46
N LYS A 69 -12.86 17.62 1.06
CA LYS A 69 -12.43 17.80 -0.33
C LYS A 69 -12.12 16.49 -1.08
N PHE A 70 -11.92 15.38 -0.38
CA PHE A 70 -11.50 14.10 -0.95
C PHE A 70 -12.58 13.01 -0.93
N ASN A 71 -13.85 13.35 -0.69
CA ASN A 71 -14.94 12.37 -0.65
C ASN A 71 -15.48 11.98 -2.05
N SER A 72 -14.60 11.55 -2.95
CA SER A 72 -14.98 11.09 -4.30
C SER A 72 -14.64 9.61 -4.53
N ASP A 73 -15.35 8.97 -5.46
CA ASP A 73 -15.14 7.56 -5.84
C ASP A 73 -13.68 7.23 -6.17
N TYR A 74 -12.93 8.20 -6.70
CA TYR A 74 -11.51 8.03 -6.98
C TYR A 74 -10.70 7.67 -5.73
N TYR A 75 -10.89 8.39 -4.62
CA TYR A 75 -10.12 8.20 -3.40
C TYR A 75 -10.53 6.92 -2.66
N ILE A 76 -11.83 6.60 -2.70
CA ILE A 76 -12.36 5.33 -2.20
C ILE A 76 -11.67 4.17 -2.95
N ASN A 77 -11.70 4.18 -4.28
CA ASN A 77 -11.05 3.16 -5.11
C ASN A 77 -9.54 3.07 -4.86
N ALA A 78 -8.87 4.22 -4.65
CA ALA A 78 -7.45 4.25 -4.32
C ALA A 78 -7.14 3.52 -3.00
N THR A 79 -7.93 3.74 -1.96
CA THR A 79 -7.76 3.03 -0.67
C THR A 79 -8.07 1.54 -0.77
N THR A 80 -9.12 1.16 -1.50
CA THR A 80 -9.45 -0.25 -1.78
C THR A 80 -8.32 -0.97 -2.52
N ASN A 81 -7.67 -0.31 -3.47
CA ASN A 81 -6.55 -0.90 -4.20
C ASN A 81 -5.33 -1.12 -3.30
N LEU A 82 -5.07 -0.24 -2.32
CA LEU A 82 -4.03 -0.46 -1.31
C LEU A 82 -4.35 -1.67 -0.43
N ASP A 83 -5.61 -1.82 0.00
CA ASP A 83 -6.05 -3.00 0.76
C ASP A 83 -5.83 -4.29 -0.03
N HIS A 84 -6.20 -4.31 -1.31
CA HIS A 84 -5.99 -5.49 -2.16
C HIS A 84 -4.52 -5.88 -2.29
N LEU A 85 -3.60 -4.91 -2.37
CA LEU A 85 -2.17 -5.19 -2.39
C LEU A 85 -1.67 -5.77 -1.06
N ALA A 86 -2.16 -5.25 0.07
CA ALA A 86 -1.85 -5.79 1.40
C ALA A 86 -2.32 -7.24 1.53
N TRP A 87 -3.57 -7.51 1.18
CA TRP A 87 -4.12 -8.88 1.16
C TRP A 87 -3.32 -9.81 0.24
N THR A 88 -3.00 -9.36 -0.97
CA THR A 88 -2.20 -10.15 -1.92
C THR A 88 -0.85 -10.55 -1.33
N LEU A 89 -0.18 -9.64 -0.63
CA LEU A 89 1.12 -9.91 -0.01
C LEU A 89 1.00 -10.90 1.15
N PHE A 90 0.04 -10.69 2.05
CA PHE A 90 -0.13 -11.52 3.23
C PHE A 90 -0.65 -12.92 2.91
N GLU A 91 -1.60 -13.06 1.96
CA GLU A 91 -2.03 -14.38 1.48
C GLU A 91 -0.87 -15.17 0.85
N LYS A 92 0.00 -14.51 0.10
CA LYS A 92 1.19 -15.15 -0.48
C LYS A 92 2.15 -15.66 0.59
N GLN A 93 2.29 -14.96 1.71
CA GLN A 93 3.12 -15.43 2.82
C GLN A 93 2.50 -16.63 3.53
N GLU A 94 1.18 -16.63 3.73
CA GLU A 94 0.47 -17.77 4.32
C GLU A 94 0.57 -19.02 3.43
N ARG A 95 0.48 -18.86 2.10
CA ARG A 95 0.59 -19.95 1.12
C ARG A 95 2.02 -20.35 0.77
N GLY A 96 3.00 -19.51 1.09
CA GLY A 96 4.43 -19.80 0.95
C GLY A 96 4.94 -20.90 1.89
N GLY A 97 4.11 -21.37 2.82
CA GLY A 97 4.30 -22.64 3.52
C GLY A 97 3.72 -23.79 2.71
N ASN A 98 4.51 -24.36 1.78
CA ASN A 98 4.24 -25.61 1.06
C ASN A 98 2.82 -25.80 0.53
N ASP A 99 2.52 -25.29 -0.67
CA ASP A 99 1.74 -25.97 -1.72
C ASP A 99 0.97 -24.94 -2.54
N TYR A 100 1.46 -24.67 -3.75
CA TYR A 100 0.63 -24.05 -4.78
C TYR A 100 0.81 -24.81 -6.09
N GLU A 101 -0.14 -25.69 -6.40
CA GLU A 101 -0.45 -26.09 -7.77
C GLU A 101 -1.47 -25.09 -8.34
N PRO A 102 -1.23 -24.50 -9.52
CA PRO A 102 -2.15 -23.56 -10.12
C PRO A 102 -3.37 -24.29 -10.70
N ILE A 103 -4.57 -23.76 -10.44
CA ILE A 103 -5.81 -24.07 -11.17
C ILE A 103 -5.88 -23.23 -12.44
#